data_AF-A0A2V5NT01-F1
#
_entry.id   AF-A0A2V5NT01-F1
#
_cell.length_a   1.000
_cell.length_b   1.000
_cell.length_c   1.000
_cell.angle_alpha   90.00
_cell.angle_beta   90.00
_cell.angle_gamma   90.00
#
_symmetry.space_group_name_H-M   'P 1'
#
loop_
_entity.id
_entity.type
_entity.pdbx_description
1 polymer ?
#
loop_
_entity_poly.entity_id
_entity_poly.type
_entity_poly.pdbx_seq_one_letter_code
_entity_poly.pdbx_strand_id
1 'polypeptide(L)'
;MLKVGSTMPVFKPRHLVILMVVLAGVTMSILARIAWYDPAINFLPHDRRAEWIVFPGAVDARAHRFASLDASFRREFVLVNQPSRARLSFRGMRRAEVKINGVPIRLQQNRNWKEIASIDVAEQLHADTNLIEARVFNHNGPPALWLTLTSDQLSLRSDQSWEASFAGSSWRHAVSAVAAKTPGPGNSIAGGARTFDALKKSWPFWIVLVGISAAATFLCYVTFNRSTTLRLGKTLLLIFAVLWLVLFWNNTRLLPFHVGFDSKEHLKYINYIQEHRAFPLPTEGWEMYQPPLYYLVAAASLAVGRLSINDPMSVFVLRLLGAFFGIAQFVFAFLSLRLLLPARAALVGLLLAVSLPMHLYVAHYVTNEILAATLATMALYLCLRLLRSDKPSASQFAWLGLAIGAAMLTKATGILLLPIVIAAIAGELAYARAPIAISLRNLGLLLAICFAVCGWHYTRIWLRFGTPLLGNWDVISGFTWWQDPGYHTAVDYIRFGRSLVHPLFSGFAGFADGIYSTLWGDGLCGGASSLTLAWNQQPMVAVFENLRANCFFYSVSAQS
;
A
#
# COMPACT_ATOMS: atom_id res chain seq x y z
N MET A 1 0.15 -38.67 35.66
CA MET A 1 -1.13 -39.08 35.04
C MET A 1 -2.25 -38.30 35.69
N LEU A 2 -2.87 -37.37 34.96
CA LEU A 2 -4.22 -36.86 35.18
C LEU A 2 -4.65 -36.21 33.86
N LYS A 3 -5.21 -37.05 32.97
CA LYS A 3 -5.92 -36.64 31.76
C LYS A 3 -7.21 -35.97 32.24
N VAL A 4 -7.25 -34.64 32.24
CA VAL A 4 -8.52 -33.91 32.29
C VAL A 4 -8.99 -33.73 30.86
N GLY A 5 -9.90 -34.60 30.45
CA GLY A 5 -10.67 -34.42 29.23
C GLY A 5 -11.53 -33.16 29.37
N SER A 6 -11.34 -32.21 28.45
CA SER A 6 -12.34 -31.20 28.15
C SER A 6 -12.58 -31.23 26.64
N THR A 7 -13.54 -32.06 26.24
CA THR A 7 -14.06 -32.12 24.89
C THR A 7 -15.16 -31.06 24.73
N MET A 8 -14.78 -29.90 24.19
CA MET A 8 -15.63 -29.18 23.23
C MET A 8 -14.78 -28.89 21.99
N PRO A 9 -15.39 -28.83 20.81
CA PRO A 9 -14.76 -29.30 19.59
C PRO A 9 -13.52 -28.45 19.31
N VAL A 10 -12.36 -29.09 19.16
CA VAL A 10 -11.33 -28.55 18.26
C VAL A 10 -12.11 -28.20 17.01
N PHE A 11 -12.24 -26.91 16.70
CA PHE A 11 -12.92 -26.49 15.48
C PHE A 11 -12.27 -27.31 14.38
N LYS A 12 -13.03 -28.26 13.80
CA LYS A 12 -12.56 -29.00 12.63
C LYS A 12 -12.00 -27.95 11.67
N PRO A 13 -10.90 -28.20 10.95
CA PRO A 13 -10.28 -27.19 10.10
C PRO A 13 -11.28 -26.39 9.24
N ARG A 14 -12.36 -27.07 8.82
CA ARG A 14 -13.53 -26.47 8.15
C ARG A 14 -14.22 -25.34 8.93
N HIS A 15 -14.48 -25.47 10.23
CA HIS A 15 -15.09 -24.43 11.04
C HIS A 15 -14.16 -23.24 11.27
N LEU A 16 -12.85 -23.46 11.39
CA LEU A 16 -11.87 -22.38 11.50
C LEU A 16 -11.77 -21.59 10.20
N VAL A 17 -11.78 -22.28 9.06
CA VAL A 17 -11.85 -21.66 7.73
C VAL A 17 -13.15 -20.87 7.57
N ILE A 18 -14.29 -21.44 7.98
CA ILE A 18 -15.58 -20.71 7.97
C ILE A 18 -15.50 -19.45 8.83
N LEU A 19 -14.95 -19.53 10.04
CA LEU A 19 -14.79 -18.37 10.91
C LEU A 19 -13.89 -17.30 10.28
N MET A 20 -12.75 -17.69 9.69
CA MET A 20 -11.86 -16.75 8.99
C MET A 20 -12.55 -16.08 7.80
N VAL A 21 -13.31 -16.84 7.00
CA VAL A 21 -14.08 -16.31 5.87
C VAL A 21 -15.17 -15.34 6.35
N VAL A 22 -15.89 -15.69 7.43
CA VAL A 22 -16.91 -14.82 8.01
C VAL A 22 -16.29 -13.54 8.55
N LEU A 23 -15.20 -13.61 9.32
CA LEU A 23 -14.51 -12.44 9.84
C LEU A 23 -13.99 -11.55 8.71
N ALA A 24 -13.35 -12.13 7.69
CA ALA A 24 -12.91 -11.38 6.51
C ALA A 24 -14.09 -10.72 5.79
N GLY A 25 -15.20 -11.43 5.62
CA GLY A 25 -16.43 -10.90 5.01
C GLY A 25 -17.03 -9.74 5.81
N VAL A 26 -17.08 -9.85 7.14
CA VAL A 26 -17.57 -8.79 8.04
C VAL A 26 -16.65 -7.57 7.97
N THR A 27 -15.33 -7.75 8.08
CA THR A 27 -14.36 -6.64 7.98
C THR A 27 -14.47 -5.95 6.63
N MET A 28 -14.51 -6.68 5.52
CA MET A 28 -14.67 -6.10 4.18
C MET A 28 -16.00 -5.37 4.02
N SER A 29 -17.09 -5.88 4.62
CA SER A 29 -18.39 -5.22 4.59
C SER A 29 -18.39 -3.90 5.38
N ILE A 30 -17.71 -3.88 6.53
CA ILE A 30 -17.54 -2.65 7.33
C ILE A 30 -16.72 -1.63 6.54
N LEU A 31 -15.58 -2.03 5.98
CA LEU A 31 -14.73 -1.15 5.17
C LEU A 31 -15.46 -0.62 3.94
N ALA A 32 -16.22 -1.47 3.24
CA ALA A 32 -17.04 -1.07 2.10
C ALA A 32 -18.11 -0.06 2.53
N ARG A 33 -18.77 -0.28 3.67
CA ARG A 33 -19.75 0.68 4.21
C ARG A 33 -19.11 2.03 4.55
N ILE A 34 -17.95 2.03 5.21
CA ILE A 34 -17.22 3.27 5.52
C ILE A 34 -16.86 3.99 4.22
N ALA A 35 -16.27 3.28 3.25
CA ALA A 35 -15.95 3.85 1.94
C ALA A 35 -17.19 4.36 1.19
N TRP A 36 -18.36 3.73 1.34
CA TRP A 36 -19.58 4.14 0.65
C TRP A 36 -20.21 5.42 1.21
N TYR A 37 -20.07 5.67 2.51
CA TYR A 37 -20.81 6.74 3.19
C TYR A 37 -19.93 7.86 3.75
N ASP A 38 -18.67 7.60 4.10
CA ASP A 38 -17.81 8.63 4.69
C ASP A 38 -17.41 9.66 3.63
N PRO A 39 -17.81 10.94 3.74
CA PRO A 39 -17.44 11.95 2.77
C PRO A 39 -15.93 12.22 2.73
N ALA A 40 -15.12 11.88 3.72
CA ALA A 40 -13.67 12.07 3.66
C ALA A 40 -12.99 11.16 2.62
N ILE A 41 -13.53 9.96 2.40
CA ILE A 41 -12.93 8.95 1.52
C ILE A 41 -13.30 9.20 0.06
N ASN A 42 -12.29 9.29 -0.82
CA ASN A 42 -12.44 9.44 -2.27
C ASN A 42 -12.89 8.14 -2.94
N PHE A 43 -14.11 7.70 -2.64
CA PHE A 43 -14.73 6.55 -3.27
C PHE A 43 -16.00 6.99 -3.99
N LEU A 44 -16.09 6.69 -5.28
CA LEU A 44 -17.23 7.05 -6.12
C LEU A 44 -18.26 5.90 -6.11
N PRO A 45 -19.37 6.01 -5.36
CA PRO A 45 -20.36 4.95 -5.25
C PRO A 45 -21.06 4.69 -6.58
N HIS A 46 -21.11 3.42 -6.99
CA HIS A 46 -21.81 3.00 -8.20
C HIS A 46 -23.32 3.18 -8.05
N ASP A 47 -23.97 3.66 -9.11
CA ASP A 47 -25.43 3.71 -9.25
C ASP A 47 -25.79 3.41 -10.70
N ARG A 48 -26.78 2.56 -10.95
CA ARG A 48 -27.13 2.11 -12.31
C ARG A 48 -27.76 3.19 -13.18
N ARG A 49 -28.24 4.30 -12.58
CA ARG A 49 -28.97 5.34 -13.32
C ARG A 49 -28.07 6.25 -14.14
N ALA A 50 -26.80 6.42 -13.77
CA ALA A 50 -25.81 7.19 -14.53
C ALA A 50 -24.38 6.80 -14.16
N GLU A 51 -23.41 7.27 -14.94
CA GLU A 51 -21.99 7.05 -14.67
C GLU A 51 -21.37 8.25 -13.95
N TRP A 52 -20.35 7.99 -13.14
CA TRP A 52 -19.46 9.07 -12.72
C TRP A 52 -18.58 9.46 -13.91
N ILE A 53 -18.53 10.75 -14.24
CA ILE A 53 -17.71 11.29 -15.32
C ILE A 53 -16.68 12.27 -14.77
N VAL A 54 -15.51 12.32 -15.41
CA VAL A 54 -14.38 13.19 -15.08
C VAL A 54 -13.81 13.82 -16.34
N PHE A 55 -13.02 14.88 -16.19
CA PHE A 55 -12.26 15.45 -17.30
C PHE A 55 -11.19 14.45 -17.80
N PRO A 56 -10.99 14.33 -19.13
CA PRO A 56 -10.01 13.41 -19.73
C PRO A 56 -8.55 13.90 -19.60
N GLY A 57 -8.06 13.99 -18.36
CA GLY A 57 -6.67 14.32 -18.05
C GLY A 57 -5.71 13.19 -18.44
N ALA A 58 -4.49 13.54 -18.86
CA ALA A 58 -3.41 12.58 -18.98
C ALA A 58 -3.01 12.06 -17.59
N VAL A 59 -2.57 10.79 -17.50
CA VAL A 59 -2.08 10.22 -16.24
C VAL A 59 -0.85 10.98 -15.77
N ASP A 60 -0.87 11.45 -14.53
CA ASP A 60 0.30 12.07 -13.90
C ASP A 60 0.74 11.24 -12.71
N ALA A 61 1.98 10.74 -12.74
CA ALA A 61 2.53 9.96 -11.64
C ALA A 61 3.01 10.82 -10.45
N ARG A 62 3.03 12.15 -10.58
CA ARG A 62 3.46 13.04 -9.50
C ARG A 62 2.39 13.18 -8.42
N ALA A 63 2.84 13.45 -7.20
CA ALA A 63 1.95 13.91 -6.14
C ALA A 63 1.43 15.32 -6.45
N HIS A 64 0.11 15.50 -6.32
CA HIS A 64 -0.57 16.77 -6.42
C HIS A 64 -0.84 17.31 -5.01
N ARG A 65 -0.51 18.58 -4.76
CA ARG A 65 -0.89 19.23 -3.51
C ARG A 65 -2.41 19.37 -3.41
N PHE A 66 -2.91 19.44 -2.19
CA PHE A 66 -4.31 19.83 -1.99
C PHE A 66 -4.51 21.26 -2.52
N ALA A 67 -5.37 21.39 -3.51
CA ALA A 67 -5.72 22.65 -4.16
C ALA A 67 -7.14 22.53 -4.68
N SER A 68 -7.99 23.51 -4.35
CA SER A 68 -9.38 23.53 -4.84
C SER A 68 -9.39 23.81 -6.34
N LEU A 69 -9.55 22.75 -7.13
CA LEU A 69 -9.66 22.80 -8.58
C LEU A 69 -11.10 22.54 -8.99
N ASP A 70 -11.51 23.09 -10.13
CA ASP A 70 -12.84 22.90 -10.67
C ASP A 70 -12.84 22.28 -12.06
N ALA A 71 -13.91 21.56 -12.36
CA ALA A 71 -14.25 21.15 -13.71
C ALA A 71 -15.71 21.48 -14.00
N SER A 72 -15.95 22.10 -15.14
CA SER A 72 -17.27 22.36 -15.67
C SER A 72 -17.65 21.24 -16.63
N PHE A 73 -18.83 20.67 -16.45
CA PHE A 73 -19.41 19.65 -17.31
C PHE A 73 -20.65 20.24 -17.96
N ARG A 74 -20.85 19.98 -19.26
CA ARG A 74 -22.05 20.47 -19.95
C ARG A 74 -22.64 19.45 -20.89
N ARG A 75 -23.96 19.57 -21.10
CA ARG A 75 -24.70 18.78 -22.07
C ARG A 75 -25.90 19.56 -22.59
N GLU A 76 -25.96 19.68 -23.91
CA GLU A 76 -27.14 20.17 -24.63
C GLU A 76 -28.10 19.02 -24.92
N PHE A 77 -29.39 19.27 -24.94
CA PHE A 77 -30.41 18.29 -25.33
C PHE A 77 -31.67 19.01 -25.79
N VAL A 78 -32.53 18.33 -26.55
CA VAL A 78 -33.73 18.93 -27.13
C VAL A 78 -34.98 18.33 -26.47
N LEU A 79 -35.95 19.17 -26.15
CA LEU A 79 -37.27 18.78 -25.66
C LEU A 79 -38.35 19.23 -26.65
N VAL A 80 -39.38 18.42 -26.84
CA VAL A 80 -40.47 18.74 -27.78
C VAL A 80 -41.37 19.81 -27.17
N ASN A 81 -41.70 19.67 -25.89
CA ASN A 81 -42.50 20.64 -25.13
C ASN A 81 -41.93 20.78 -23.72
N GLN A 82 -42.25 21.88 -23.04
CA GLN A 82 -41.90 22.02 -21.62
C GLN A 82 -42.55 20.89 -20.80
N PRO A 83 -41.77 20.09 -20.04
CA PRO A 83 -42.30 18.96 -19.29
C PRO A 83 -43.07 19.46 -18.07
N SER A 84 -44.11 18.72 -17.68
CA SER A 84 -44.88 19.03 -16.46
C SER A 84 -44.10 18.74 -15.17
N ARG A 85 -43.18 17.78 -15.23
CA ARG A 85 -42.25 17.40 -14.15
C ARG A 85 -40.93 16.96 -14.74
N ALA A 86 -39.83 17.43 -14.17
CA ALA A 86 -38.50 17.02 -14.58
C ALA A 86 -37.62 16.88 -13.36
N ARG A 87 -37.32 15.65 -12.97
CA ARG A 87 -36.50 15.38 -11.78
C ARG A 87 -35.03 15.36 -12.15
N LEU A 88 -34.29 16.35 -11.67
CA LEU A 88 -32.83 16.37 -11.69
C LEU A 88 -32.31 15.72 -10.41
N SER A 89 -31.50 14.69 -10.55
CA SER A 89 -30.75 14.08 -9.44
C SER A 89 -29.26 14.13 -9.73
N PHE A 90 -28.44 14.51 -8.75
CA PHE A 90 -27.00 14.66 -8.97
C PHE A 90 -26.17 14.39 -7.71
N ARG A 91 -24.87 14.17 -7.94
CA ARG A 91 -23.78 14.09 -6.96
C ARG A 91 -22.55 14.71 -7.60
N GLY A 92 -21.84 15.56 -6.87
CA GLY A 92 -20.56 16.10 -7.32
C GLY A 92 -19.54 15.95 -6.22
N MET A 93 -18.38 15.38 -6.54
CA MET A 93 -17.36 15.06 -5.53
C MET A 93 -16.92 16.33 -4.80
N ARG A 94 -17.15 16.36 -3.47
CA ARG A 94 -17.03 17.52 -2.55
C ARG A 94 -18.12 18.58 -2.72
N ARG A 95 -18.06 19.42 -3.77
CA ARG A 95 -18.99 20.54 -3.97
C ARG A 95 -19.35 20.65 -5.44
N ALA A 96 -20.63 20.89 -5.73
CA ALA A 96 -21.09 21.14 -7.09
C ALA A 96 -22.11 22.28 -7.15
N GLU A 97 -22.09 22.99 -8.26
CA GLU A 97 -23.03 24.04 -8.64
C GLU A 97 -23.64 23.64 -9.99
N VAL A 98 -24.96 23.72 -10.13
CA VAL A 98 -25.66 23.35 -11.37
C VAL A 98 -26.44 24.54 -11.90
N LYS A 99 -26.37 24.73 -13.22
CA LYS A 99 -27.14 25.72 -13.98
C LYS A 99 -27.90 25.02 -15.08
N ILE A 100 -29.12 25.49 -15.34
CA ILE A 100 -29.91 25.11 -16.52
C ILE A 100 -30.20 26.39 -17.29
N ASN A 101 -29.87 26.41 -18.57
CA ASN A 101 -30.10 27.56 -19.45
C ASN A 101 -29.53 28.88 -18.86
N GLY A 102 -28.35 28.79 -18.24
CA GLY A 102 -27.69 29.91 -17.55
C GLY A 102 -28.23 30.26 -16.15
N VAL A 103 -29.39 29.73 -15.76
CA VAL A 103 -30.02 29.99 -14.47
C VAL A 103 -29.47 29.05 -13.40
N PRO A 104 -28.90 29.55 -12.30
CA PRO A 104 -28.40 28.72 -11.21
C PRO A 104 -29.54 28.07 -10.43
N ILE A 105 -29.41 26.76 -10.17
CA ILE A 105 -30.36 26.02 -9.35
C ILE A 105 -29.96 26.16 -7.89
N ARG A 106 -30.91 26.53 -7.02
CA ARG A 106 -30.70 26.54 -5.57
C ARG A 106 -30.70 25.11 -5.03
N LEU A 107 -29.50 24.57 -4.87
CA LEU A 107 -29.28 23.26 -4.29
C LEU A 107 -29.31 23.36 -2.76
N GLN A 108 -30.05 22.46 -2.10
CA GLN A 108 -29.80 22.23 -0.68
C GLN A 108 -28.36 21.72 -0.55
N GLN A 109 -27.55 22.38 0.27
CA GLN A 109 -26.20 21.92 0.54
C GLN A 109 -26.28 20.57 1.26
N ASN A 110 -26.06 19.48 0.53
CA ASN A 110 -25.89 18.17 1.15
C ASN A 110 -24.62 18.21 2.00
N ARG A 111 -24.75 17.80 3.28
CA ARG A 111 -23.59 17.60 4.16
C ARG A 111 -22.64 16.54 3.61
N ASN A 112 -23.16 15.61 2.80
CA ASN A 112 -22.42 14.50 2.22
C ASN A 112 -22.56 14.48 0.70
N TRP A 113 -21.46 14.68 -0.02
CA TRP A 113 -21.43 14.69 -1.48
C TRP A 113 -21.76 13.34 -2.13
N LYS A 114 -21.75 12.24 -1.36
CA LYS A 114 -22.13 10.90 -1.83
C LYS A 114 -23.64 10.68 -1.87
N GLU A 115 -24.40 11.49 -1.14
CA GLU A 115 -25.86 11.45 -1.12
C GLU A 115 -26.44 12.14 -2.34
N ILE A 116 -27.49 11.53 -2.90
CA ILE A 116 -28.14 12.04 -4.11
C ILE A 116 -29.04 13.20 -3.73
N ALA A 117 -28.68 14.40 -4.16
CA ALA A 117 -29.59 15.54 -4.13
C ALA A 117 -30.55 15.43 -5.30
N SER A 118 -31.84 15.70 -5.07
CA SER A 118 -32.88 15.68 -6.10
C SER A 118 -33.75 16.92 -6.02
N ILE A 119 -34.07 17.50 -7.18
CA ILE A 119 -34.90 18.71 -7.30
C ILE A 119 -35.73 18.63 -8.58
N ASP A 120 -36.95 19.19 -8.54
CA ASP A 120 -37.76 19.37 -9.75
C ASP A 120 -37.28 20.63 -10.49
N VAL A 121 -37.01 20.49 -11.78
CA VAL A 121 -36.45 21.53 -12.63
C VAL A 121 -37.30 21.84 -13.86
N ALA A 122 -38.55 21.37 -13.88
CA ALA A 122 -39.47 21.56 -14.99
C ALA A 122 -39.62 23.03 -15.42
N GLU A 123 -39.67 23.95 -14.44
CA GLU A 123 -39.82 25.39 -14.66
C GLU A 123 -38.60 26.04 -15.34
N GLN A 124 -37.42 25.44 -15.21
CA GLN A 124 -36.17 25.94 -15.80
C GLN A 124 -35.92 25.38 -17.21
N LEU A 125 -36.72 24.39 -17.63
CA LEU A 125 -36.66 23.79 -18.95
C LEU A 125 -37.67 24.44 -19.89
N HIS A 126 -37.36 24.50 -21.18
CA HIS A 126 -38.27 24.99 -22.21
C HIS A 126 -38.33 24.02 -23.40
N ALA A 127 -39.27 24.26 -24.32
CA ALA A 127 -39.25 23.58 -25.62
C ALA A 127 -37.96 23.94 -26.38
N ASP A 128 -37.50 23.06 -27.26
CA ASP A 128 -36.25 23.15 -28.02
C ASP A 128 -34.98 22.85 -27.19
N THR A 129 -33.87 23.52 -27.52
CA THR A 129 -32.53 23.20 -27.01
C THR A 129 -32.34 23.73 -25.60
N ASN A 130 -32.06 22.84 -24.66
CA ASN A 130 -31.72 23.15 -23.28
C ASN A 130 -30.26 22.80 -23.02
N LEU A 131 -29.61 23.57 -22.15
CA LEU A 131 -28.23 23.36 -21.72
C LEU A 131 -28.20 23.13 -20.21
N ILE A 132 -27.67 21.98 -19.79
CA ILE A 132 -27.27 21.76 -18.39
C ILE A 132 -25.77 21.99 -18.27
N GLU A 133 -25.37 22.78 -17.28
CA GLU A 133 -23.98 22.96 -16.88
C GLU A 133 -23.83 22.62 -15.39
N ALA A 134 -22.82 21.83 -15.06
CA ALA A 134 -22.50 21.47 -13.69
C ALA A 134 -21.02 21.73 -13.43
N ARG A 135 -20.72 22.62 -12.48
CA ARG A 135 -19.36 22.95 -12.06
C ARG A 135 -19.06 22.24 -10.75
N VAL A 136 -18.08 21.34 -10.75
CA VAL A 136 -17.67 20.56 -9.58
C VAL A 136 -16.33 21.07 -9.07
N PHE A 137 -16.20 21.28 -7.76
CA PHE A 137 -14.97 21.72 -7.09
C PHE A 137 -14.46 20.60 -6.20
N ASN A 138 -13.20 20.22 -6.36
CA ASN A 138 -12.55 19.20 -5.53
C ASN A 138 -11.15 19.66 -5.14
N HIS A 139 -10.79 19.49 -3.87
CA HIS A 139 -9.50 19.93 -3.34
C HIS A 139 -8.46 18.79 -3.19
N ASN A 140 -8.90 17.53 -3.19
CA ASN A 140 -8.04 16.37 -2.94
C ASN A 140 -8.25 15.23 -3.93
N GLY A 141 -8.57 15.58 -5.18
CA GLY A 141 -8.77 14.65 -6.29
C GLY A 141 -9.30 15.39 -7.51
N PRO A 142 -9.46 14.73 -8.66
CA PRO A 142 -10.11 15.33 -9.81
C PRO A 142 -11.60 15.58 -9.50
N PRO A 143 -12.19 16.69 -10.00
CA PRO A 143 -13.63 16.90 -9.92
C PRO A 143 -14.37 15.83 -10.72
N ALA A 144 -15.38 15.22 -10.10
CA ALA A 144 -16.18 14.15 -10.68
C ALA A 144 -17.68 14.46 -10.53
N LEU A 145 -18.44 14.21 -11.59
CA LEU A 145 -19.88 14.44 -11.65
C LEU A 145 -20.64 13.14 -11.86
N TRP A 146 -21.75 13.00 -11.16
CA TRP A 146 -22.81 12.05 -11.47
C TRP A 146 -24.13 12.80 -11.50
N LEU A 147 -24.92 12.63 -12.55
CA LEU A 147 -26.13 13.39 -12.82
C LEU A 147 -27.11 12.59 -13.68
N THR A 148 -28.40 12.69 -13.35
CA THR A 148 -29.52 12.18 -14.14
C THR A 148 -30.61 13.25 -14.21
N LEU A 149 -31.20 13.47 -15.37
CA LEU A 149 -32.44 14.22 -15.54
C LEU A 149 -33.49 13.30 -16.13
N THR A 150 -34.60 13.13 -15.43
CA THR A 150 -35.72 12.30 -15.91
C THR A 150 -36.98 13.15 -15.99
N SER A 151 -37.56 13.23 -17.19
CA SER A 151 -38.88 13.77 -17.46
C SER A 151 -39.78 12.71 -18.10
N ASP A 152 -41.01 13.11 -18.44
CA ASP A 152 -41.95 12.35 -19.26
C ASP A 152 -41.45 12.10 -20.70
N GLN A 153 -40.65 13.02 -21.24
CA GLN A 153 -40.15 12.97 -22.63
C GLN A 153 -38.73 12.43 -22.77
N LEU A 154 -37.89 12.55 -21.73
CA LEU A 154 -36.46 12.29 -21.83
C LEU A 154 -35.89 11.68 -20.55
N SER A 155 -34.92 10.77 -20.71
CA SER A 155 -34.00 10.38 -19.64
C SER A 155 -32.57 10.68 -20.07
N LEU A 156 -31.98 11.71 -19.48
CA LEU A 156 -30.60 12.10 -19.67
C LEU A 156 -29.77 11.57 -18.50
N ARG A 157 -28.58 11.03 -18.80
CA ARG A 157 -27.61 10.56 -17.81
C ARG A 157 -26.24 11.13 -18.12
N SER A 158 -25.41 11.24 -17.09
CA SER A 158 -23.98 11.50 -17.23
C SER A 158 -23.29 10.26 -17.81
N ASP A 159 -22.61 10.48 -18.94
CA ASP A 159 -21.87 9.51 -19.72
C ASP A 159 -20.86 10.24 -20.63
N GLN A 160 -20.25 9.54 -21.58
CA GLN A 160 -19.24 10.09 -22.50
C GLN A 160 -19.80 11.12 -23.51
N SER A 161 -21.13 11.29 -23.61
CA SER A 161 -21.74 12.32 -24.46
C SER A 161 -21.63 13.73 -23.86
N TRP A 162 -21.23 13.84 -22.59
CA TRP A 162 -20.98 15.12 -21.93
C TRP A 162 -19.64 15.69 -22.34
N GLU A 163 -19.53 17.02 -22.31
CA GLU A 163 -18.26 17.72 -22.43
C GLU A 163 -17.79 18.19 -21.06
N ALA A 164 -16.48 18.25 -20.86
CA ALA A 164 -15.83 18.71 -19.66
C ALA A 164 -14.72 19.72 -19.99
N SER A 165 -14.60 20.75 -19.16
CA SER A 165 -13.52 21.73 -19.14
C SER A 165 -12.91 21.76 -17.75
N PHE A 166 -11.61 21.52 -17.63
CA PHE A 166 -10.89 21.54 -16.35
C PHE A 166 -10.22 22.89 -16.16
N ALA A 167 -10.50 23.58 -15.05
CA ALA A 167 -9.96 24.90 -14.72
C ALA A 167 -10.02 25.91 -15.89
N GLY A 168 -11.11 25.90 -16.67
CA GLY A 168 -11.31 26.80 -17.81
C GLY A 168 -10.53 26.42 -19.08
N SER A 169 -9.97 25.21 -19.17
CA SER A 169 -9.35 24.70 -20.39
C SER A 169 -10.36 24.45 -21.52
N SER A 170 -9.88 24.12 -22.72
CA SER A 170 -10.73 23.74 -23.85
C SER A 170 -11.69 22.59 -23.50
N TRP A 171 -12.94 22.68 -23.98
CA TRP A 171 -13.93 21.62 -23.85
C TRP A 171 -13.50 20.35 -24.56
N ARG A 172 -13.67 19.21 -23.89
CA ARG A 172 -13.36 17.87 -24.41
C ARG A 172 -14.42 16.90 -23.93
N HIS A 173 -14.65 15.80 -24.64
CA HIS A 173 -15.57 14.76 -24.15
C HIS A 173 -15.15 14.23 -22.79
N ALA A 174 -16.09 14.18 -21.87
CA ALA A 174 -15.90 13.61 -20.55
C ALA A 174 -15.64 12.10 -20.67
N VAL A 175 -14.92 11.55 -19.70
CA VAL A 175 -14.64 10.11 -19.65
C VAL A 175 -15.23 9.51 -18.39
N SER A 176 -15.62 8.25 -18.49
CA SER A 176 -16.12 7.49 -17.34
C SER A 176 -15.02 7.40 -16.29
N ALA A 177 -15.34 7.75 -15.04
CA ALA A 177 -14.42 7.65 -13.92
C ALA A 177 -14.00 6.19 -13.66
N VAL A 178 -14.81 5.23 -14.09
CA VAL A 178 -14.54 3.79 -14.01
C VAL A 178 -13.45 3.37 -15.00
N ALA A 179 -13.24 4.09 -16.10
CA ALA A 179 -12.28 3.72 -17.13
C ALA A 179 -10.85 3.63 -16.55
N ALA A 180 -10.08 2.62 -16.99
CA ALA A 180 -8.69 2.50 -16.57
C ALA A 180 -7.88 3.71 -17.05
N LYS A 181 -7.13 4.34 -16.14
CA LYS A 181 -6.17 5.38 -16.53
C LYS A 181 -4.91 4.72 -17.05
N THR A 182 -4.53 5.05 -18.29
CA THR A 182 -3.41 4.40 -18.97
C THR A 182 -2.49 5.46 -19.58
N PRO A 183 -1.17 5.40 -19.34
CA PRO A 183 -0.24 6.33 -19.98
C PRO A 183 -0.29 6.22 -21.51
N GLY A 184 -0.56 7.34 -22.18
CA GLY A 184 -0.58 7.43 -23.64
C GLY A 184 0.77 7.89 -24.24
N PRO A 185 0.91 7.91 -25.57
CA PRO A 185 2.10 8.44 -26.24
C PRO A 185 2.46 9.86 -25.76
N GLY A 186 3.75 10.12 -25.55
CA GLY A 186 4.26 11.41 -25.05
C GLY A 186 4.24 11.56 -23.52
N ASN A 187 3.70 10.60 -22.77
CA ASN A 187 3.76 10.58 -21.31
C ASN A 187 5.11 10.03 -20.80
N SER A 188 5.70 10.63 -19.75
CA SER A 188 7.00 10.23 -19.18
C SER A 188 7.01 8.82 -18.58
N ILE A 189 5.84 8.27 -18.26
CA ILE A 189 5.65 6.90 -17.76
C ILE A 189 5.06 5.96 -18.81
N ALA A 190 4.90 6.41 -20.06
CA ALA A 190 4.54 5.55 -21.18
C ALA A 190 5.77 4.91 -21.81
N GLY A 191 5.58 3.75 -22.45
CA GLY A 191 6.65 3.06 -23.20
C GLY A 191 7.51 2.09 -22.40
N GLY A 192 7.11 1.76 -21.16
CA GLY A 192 7.77 0.70 -20.39
C GLY A 192 7.76 -0.64 -21.13
N ALA A 193 8.80 -1.46 -20.89
CA ALA A 193 8.91 -2.78 -21.51
C ALA A 193 7.67 -3.64 -21.23
N ARG A 194 7.19 -4.34 -22.26
CA ARG A 194 6.13 -5.34 -22.11
C ARG A 194 6.73 -6.63 -21.57
N THR A 195 5.98 -7.35 -20.76
CA THR A 195 6.43 -8.59 -20.14
C THR A 195 6.90 -9.62 -21.17
N PHE A 196 6.09 -9.86 -22.20
CA PHE A 196 6.44 -10.82 -23.24
C PHE A 196 7.67 -10.42 -24.07
N ASP A 197 7.83 -9.13 -24.36
CA ASP A 197 8.99 -8.63 -25.09
C ASP A 197 10.27 -8.76 -24.24
N ALA A 198 10.15 -8.52 -22.94
CA ALA A 198 11.24 -8.72 -21.99
C ALA A 198 11.60 -10.21 -21.84
N LEU A 199 10.59 -11.09 -21.77
CA LEU A 199 10.78 -12.53 -21.72
C LEU A 199 11.51 -13.04 -22.97
N LYS A 200 11.14 -12.59 -24.16
CA LYS A 200 11.85 -12.89 -25.42
C LYS A 200 13.30 -12.42 -25.45
N LYS A 201 13.65 -11.36 -24.73
CA LYS A 201 15.03 -10.87 -24.64
C LYS A 201 15.83 -11.62 -23.57
N SER A 202 15.17 -12.10 -22.52
CA SER A 202 15.81 -12.74 -21.37
C SER A 202 15.70 -14.26 -21.33
N TRP A 203 14.99 -14.92 -22.24
CA TRP A 203 14.79 -16.39 -22.19
C TRP A 203 16.07 -17.22 -22.16
N PRO A 204 17.18 -16.87 -22.87
CA PRO A 204 18.40 -17.69 -22.80
C PRO A 204 19.01 -17.64 -21.40
N PHE A 205 18.99 -16.45 -20.78
CA PHE A 205 19.41 -16.25 -19.40
C PHE A 205 18.55 -17.09 -18.43
N TRP A 206 17.23 -17.10 -18.60
CA TRP A 206 16.33 -17.93 -17.79
C TRP A 206 16.59 -19.44 -17.94
N ILE A 207 16.86 -19.93 -19.15
CA ILE A 207 17.18 -21.36 -19.37
C ILE A 207 18.46 -21.75 -18.63
N VAL A 208 19.51 -20.94 -18.71
CA VAL A 208 20.77 -21.22 -17.99
C VAL A 208 20.52 -21.30 -16.49
N LEU A 209 19.74 -20.37 -15.94
CA LEU A 209 19.42 -20.33 -14.52
C LEU A 209 18.55 -21.50 -14.05
N VAL A 210 17.55 -21.87 -14.85
CA VAL A 210 16.75 -23.07 -14.59
C VAL A 210 17.64 -24.31 -14.64
N GLY A 211 18.58 -24.38 -15.60
CA GLY A 211 19.58 -25.46 -15.68
C GLY A 211 20.46 -25.55 -14.43
N ILE A 212 21.01 -24.42 -13.96
CA ILE A 212 21.81 -24.36 -12.73
C ILE A 212 20.98 -24.77 -11.51
N SER A 213 19.75 -24.26 -11.41
CA SER A 213 18.84 -24.56 -10.30
C SER A 213 18.43 -26.04 -10.29
N ALA A 214 18.16 -26.62 -11.46
CA ALA A 214 17.85 -28.03 -11.62
C ALA A 214 19.05 -28.91 -11.25
N ALA A 215 20.26 -28.56 -11.71
CA ALA A 215 21.49 -29.26 -11.36
C ALA A 215 21.79 -29.19 -9.86
N ALA A 216 21.64 -28.02 -9.23
CA ALA A 216 21.82 -27.83 -7.79
C ALA A 216 20.78 -28.63 -6.98
N THR A 217 19.53 -28.67 -7.45
CA THR A 217 18.45 -29.43 -6.81
C THR A 217 18.68 -30.93 -6.95
N PHE A 218 19.10 -31.40 -8.13
CA PHE A 218 19.44 -32.80 -8.38
C PHE A 218 20.64 -33.23 -7.52
N LEU A 219 21.69 -32.42 -7.47
CA LEU A 219 22.86 -32.68 -6.63
C LEU A 219 22.45 -32.77 -5.16
N CYS A 220 21.63 -31.82 -4.67
CA CYS A 220 21.08 -31.86 -3.31
C CYS A 220 20.23 -33.11 -3.06
N TYR A 221 19.39 -33.52 -4.01
CA TYR A 221 18.56 -34.71 -3.89
C TYR A 221 19.39 -36.00 -3.77
N VAL A 222 20.47 -36.10 -4.56
CA VAL A 222 21.36 -37.28 -4.56
C VAL A 222 22.27 -37.31 -3.34
N THR A 223 22.73 -36.17 -2.85
CA THR A 223 23.69 -36.10 -1.72
C THR A 223 23.03 -36.09 -0.33
N PHE A 224 21.78 -35.63 -0.18
CA PHE A 224 21.18 -35.46 1.14
C PHE A 224 20.20 -36.57 1.54
N ASN A 225 20.60 -37.37 2.53
CA ASN A 225 19.73 -38.33 3.21
C ASN A 225 18.77 -37.62 4.21
N ARG A 226 17.65 -38.26 4.59
CA ARG A 226 16.54 -37.65 5.39
C ARG A 226 16.95 -37.03 6.75
N SER A 227 18.12 -37.38 7.28
CA SER A 227 18.59 -37.03 8.64
C SER A 227 19.24 -35.64 8.78
N THR A 228 19.66 -34.99 7.68
CA THR A 228 20.57 -33.81 7.73
C THR A 228 19.87 -32.44 7.73
N THR A 229 18.53 -32.41 7.79
CA THR A 229 17.71 -31.23 7.44
C THR A 229 17.90 -30.01 8.37
N LEU A 230 18.32 -30.21 9.63
CA LEU A 230 18.48 -29.11 10.59
C LEU A 230 19.80 -28.34 10.41
N ARG A 231 20.91 -29.04 10.14
CA ARG A 231 22.21 -28.40 9.83
C ARG A 231 22.14 -27.68 8.50
N LEU A 232 21.49 -28.29 7.51
CA LEU A 232 21.26 -27.71 6.19
C LEU A 232 20.54 -26.34 6.27
N GLY A 233 19.52 -26.21 7.12
CA GLY A 233 18.82 -24.92 7.30
C GLY A 233 19.71 -23.80 7.82
N LYS A 234 20.56 -24.08 8.82
CA LYS A 234 21.50 -23.08 9.35
C LYS A 234 22.57 -22.71 8.31
N THR A 235 23.09 -23.70 7.60
CA THR A 235 24.07 -23.48 6.53
C THR A 235 23.48 -22.64 5.40
N LEU A 236 22.26 -22.93 4.95
CA LEU A 236 21.58 -22.16 3.90
C LEU A 236 21.28 -20.73 4.35
N LEU A 237 20.87 -20.51 5.60
CA LEU A 237 20.72 -19.15 6.15
C LEU A 237 22.04 -18.36 6.08
N LEU A 238 23.15 -18.97 6.48
CA LEU A 238 24.46 -18.33 6.42
C LEU A 238 24.87 -18.03 4.98
N ILE A 239 24.70 -18.99 4.06
CA ILE A 239 24.98 -18.81 2.63
C ILE A 239 24.16 -17.65 2.08
N PHE A 240 22.85 -17.62 2.31
CA PHE A 240 22.00 -16.54 1.81
C PHE A 240 22.30 -15.18 2.44
N ALA A 241 22.66 -15.15 3.73
CA ALA A 241 23.13 -13.91 4.36
C ALA A 241 24.42 -13.39 3.70
N VAL A 242 25.39 -14.26 3.44
CA VAL A 242 26.62 -13.88 2.72
C VAL A 242 26.31 -13.43 1.29
N LEU A 243 25.44 -14.14 0.56
CA LEU A 243 25.03 -13.76 -0.79
C LEU A 243 24.34 -12.39 -0.80
N TRP A 244 23.50 -12.09 0.19
CA TRP A 244 22.90 -10.76 0.37
C TRP A 244 23.98 -9.70 0.62
N LEU A 245 24.92 -9.93 1.52
CA LEU A 245 26.00 -8.97 1.78
C LEU A 245 26.84 -8.69 0.52
N VAL A 246 27.16 -9.73 -0.26
CA VAL A 246 27.88 -9.59 -1.54
C VAL A 246 27.03 -8.82 -2.56
N LEU A 247 25.74 -9.11 -2.67
CA LEU A 247 24.81 -8.41 -3.54
C LEU A 247 24.74 -6.92 -3.21
N PHE A 248 24.59 -6.60 -1.92
CA PHE A 248 24.53 -5.22 -1.44
C PHE A 248 25.85 -4.49 -1.64
N TRP A 249 26.98 -5.17 -1.42
CA TRP A 249 28.30 -4.60 -1.70
C TRP A 249 28.45 -4.22 -3.17
N ASN A 250 28.01 -5.09 -4.08
CA ASN A 250 28.01 -4.82 -5.51
C ASN A 250 27.06 -3.67 -5.87
N ASN A 251 25.80 -3.77 -5.48
CA ASN A 251 24.76 -2.81 -5.83
C ASN A 251 25.00 -1.43 -5.22
N THR A 252 25.65 -1.34 -4.06
CA THR A 252 25.97 -0.04 -3.44
C THR A 252 26.84 0.82 -4.33
N ARG A 253 27.68 0.22 -5.18
CA ARG A 253 28.55 0.96 -6.12
C ARG A 253 27.81 1.47 -7.35
N LEU A 254 26.67 0.86 -7.68
CA LEU A 254 25.97 1.07 -8.94
C LEU A 254 24.66 1.85 -8.75
N LEU A 255 24.00 1.70 -7.61
CA LEU A 255 22.74 2.38 -7.31
C LEU A 255 22.99 3.85 -6.91
N PRO A 256 22.35 4.83 -7.56
CA PRO A 256 22.40 6.22 -7.12
C PRO A 256 21.86 6.37 -5.69
N PHE A 257 22.43 7.29 -4.91
CA PHE A 257 22.14 7.40 -3.48
C PHE A 257 20.66 7.65 -3.16
N HIS A 258 20.04 8.57 -3.90
CA HIS A 258 18.67 9.05 -3.63
C HIS A 258 17.58 8.22 -4.31
N VAL A 259 17.89 7.00 -4.72
CA VAL A 259 16.89 6.07 -5.29
C VAL A 259 16.08 5.45 -4.17
N GLY A 260 14.77 5.37 -4.40
CA GLY A 260 13.83 4.67 -3.53
C GLY A 260 12.73 5.58 -3.01
N PHE A 261 11.67 4.96 -2.48
CA PHE A 261 10.49 5.64 -1.96
C PHE A 261 10.89 6.74 -0.98
N ASP A 262 10.61 7.97 -1.38
CA ASP A 262 10.83 9.19 -0.59
C ASP A 262 12.22 9.27 0.06
N SER A 263 13.23 8.64 -0.56
CA SER A 263 14.56 8.47 0.03
C SER A 263 15.21 9.81 0.41
N LYS A 264 15.00 10.85 -0.40
CA LYS A 264 15.46 12.21 -0.10
C LYS A 264 14.82 12.78 1.18
N GLU A 265 13.53 12.54 1.37
CA GLU A 265 12.79 13.04 2.54
C GLU A 265 13.14 12.24 3.80
N HIS A 266 13.36 10.93 3.68
CA HIS A 266 13.93 10.13 4.78
C HIS A 266 15.33 10.60 5.20
N LEU A 267 16.19 10.96 4.24
CA LEU A 267 17.52 11.52 4.53
C LEU A 267 17.42 12.87 5.25
N LYS A 268 16.47 13.74 4.88
CA LYS A 268 16.22 15.00 5.60
C LYS A 268 15.83 14.76 7.07
N TYR A 269 15.05 13.73 7.35
CA TYR A 269 14.74 13.35 8.74
C TYR A 269 16.03 12.95 9.49
N ILE A 270 16.86 12.08 8.91
CA ILE A 270 18.14 11.68 9.51
C ILE A 270 19.00 12.92 9.80
N ASN A 271 19.11 13.83 8.84
CA ASN A 271 19.85 15.08 8.98
C ASN A 271 19.30 15.95 10.12
N TYR A 272 17.98 16.08 10.22
CA TYR A 272 17.33 16.84 11.29
C TYR A 272 17.77 16.32 12.67
N ILE A 273 17.80 15.00 12.89
CA ILE A 273 18.26 14.41 14.15
C ILE A 273 19.75 14.71 14.40
N GLN A 274 20.59 14.65 13.36
CA GLN A 274 22.02 14.94 13.48
C GLN A 274 22.29 16.39 13.89
N GLU A 275 21.59 17.34 13.26
CA GLU A 275 21.75 18.78 13.47
C GLU A 275 21.11 19.25 14.78
N HIS A 276 19.85 18.87 15.04
CA HIS A 276 19.04 19.42 16.12
C HIS A 276 19.09 18.58 17.40
N ARG A 277 19.60 17.34 17.33
CA ARG A 277 19.58 16.37 18.44
C ARG A 277 18.18 16.19 19.06
N ALA A 278 17.16 16.36 18.23
CA ALA A 278 15.76 16.29 18.60
C ALA A 278 14.97 15.53 17.53
N PHE A 279 13.78 15.07 17.89
CA PHE A 279 12.84 14.50 16.92
C PHE A 279 12.01 15.61 16.31
N PRO A 280 11.83 15.65 14.98
CA PRO A 280 10.98 16.64 14.36
C PRO A 280 9.50 16.43 14.74
N LEU A 281 8.71 17.42 14.42
CA LEU A 281 7.26 17.41 14.36
C LEU A 281 6.82 17.05 12.93
N PRO A 282 5.61 16.49 12.78
CA PRO A 282 5.01 16.22 11.48
C PRO A 282 4.94 17.41 10.52
N THR A 283 5.01 18.64 11.03
CA THR A 283 4.91 19.89 10.26
C THR A 283 6.27 20.39 9.74
N GLU A 284 7.38 19.72 10.07
CA GLU A 284 8.73 20.20 9.73
C GLU A 284 9.29 19.58 8.45
N GLY A 285 8.65 18.56 7.89
CA GLY A 285 9.08 17.94 6.64
C GLY A 285 8.17 16.81 6.17
N TRP A 286 8.32 16.44 4.89
CA TRP A 286 7.41 15.50 4.22
C TRP A 286 7.34 14.13 4.90
N GLU A 287 8.47 13.51 5.26
CA GLU A 287 8.49 12.22 5.99
C GLU A 287 8.62 12.39 7.51
N MET A 288 8.58 13.63 8.03
CA MET A 288 8.82 13.90 9.46
C MET A 288 7.63 13.54 10.37
N TYR A 289 6.49 13.16 9.79
CA TYR A 289 5.37 12.60 10.53
C TYR A 289 5.62 11.13 10.97
N GLN A 290 6.61 10.47 10.39
CA GLN A 290 6.90 9.08 10.67
C GLN A 290 7.49 8.88 12.08
N PRO A 291 7.17 7.77 12.77
CA PRO A 291 7.78 7.41 14.03
C PRO A 291 9.32 7.28 13.95
N PRO A 292 10.06 7.62 15.02
CA PRO A 292 11.47 8.01 14.92
C PRO A 292 12.50 6.86 14.93
N LEU A 293 12.12 5.61 15.21
CA LEU A 293 13.10 4.55 15.55
C LEU A 293 14.12 4.29 14.44
N TYR A 294 13.66 4.17 13.18
CA TYR A 294 14.56 3.97 12.03
C TYR A 294 15.55 5.12 11.89
N TYR A 295 15.06 6.35 11.95
CA TYR A 295 15.87 7.55 11.76
C TYR A 295 16.88 7.75 12.88
N LEU A 296 16.50 7.42 14.12
CA LEU A 296 17.41 7.43 15.26
C LEU A 296 18.55 6.42 15.07
N VAL A 297 18.24 5.18 14.69
CA VAL A 297 19.24 4.13 14.44
C VAL A 297 20.15 4.52 13.27
N ALA A 298 19.60 5.07 12.19
CA ALA A 298 20.36 5.56 11.05
C ALA A 298 21.29 6.71 11.44
N ALA A 299 20.78 7.75 12.11
CA ALA A 299 21.57 8.89 12.58
C ALA A 299 22.67 8.47 13.55
N ALA A 300 22.38 7.54 14.47
CA ALA A 300 23.37 7.01 15.40
C ALA A 300 24.48 6.23 14.68
N SER A 301 24.12 5.42 13.68
CA SER A 301 25.08 4.64 12.88
C SER A 301 26.01 5.55 12.08
N LEU A 302 25.49 6.64 11.51
CA LEU A 302 26.32 7.65 10.85
C LEU A 302 27.20 8.41 11.84
N ALA A 303 26.70 8.71 13.04
CA ALA A 303 27.44 9.41 14.08
C ALA A 303 28.67 8.62 14.58
N VAL A 304 28.60 7.27 14.64
CA VAL A 304 29.75 6.42 14.96
C VAL A 304 30.92 6.65 13.99
N GLY A 305 30.61 6.84 12.70
CA GLY A 305 31.59 7.16 11.67
C GLY A 305 31.90 8.65 11.52
N ARG A 306 31.29 9.53 12.33
CA ARG A 306 31.28 11.00 12.17
C ARG A 306 30.86 11.45 10.77
N LEU A 307 29.91 10.73 10.17
CA LEU A 307 29.42 10.98 8.83
C LEU A 307 28.15 11.84 8.86
N SER A 308 28.05 12.78 7.93
CA SER A 308 26.84 13.51 7.56
C SER A 308 26.08 12.77 6.46
N ILE A 309 24.81 13.12 6.23
CA ILE A 309 24.05 12.53 5.11
C ILE A 309 24.65 12.84 3.72
N ASN A 310 25.50 13.86 3.61
CA ASN A 310 26.11 14.27 2.33
C ASN A 310 27.40 13.51 2.03
N ASP A 311 27.95 12.77 2.99
CA ASP A 311 29.18 12.02 2.79
C ASP A 311 28.94 10.77 1.92
N PRO A 312 29.82 10.48 0.93
CA PRO A 312 29.68 9.31 0.07
C PRO A 312 29.60 7.97 0.83
N MET A 313 30.26 7.89 1.98
CA MET A 313 30.25 6.69 2.83
C MET A 313 28.92 6.46 3.55
N SER A 314 28.10 7.50 3.72
CA SER A 314 26.79 7.38 4.36
C SER A 314 25.85 6.48 3.57
N VAL A 315 25.95 6.51 2.24
CA VAL A 315 25.21 5.60 1.35
C VAL A 315 25.49 4.14 1.72
N PHE A 316 26.77 3.80 1.91
CA PHE A 316 27.19 2.45 2.23
C PHE A 316 26.68 2.01 3.60
N VAL A 317 26.82 2.87 4.62
CA VAL A 317 26.36 2.57 5.98
C VAL A 317 24.85 2.35 6.02
N LEU A 318 24.07 3.24 5.39
CA LEU A 318 22.61 3.14 5.40
C LEU A 318 22.10 1.93 4.60
N ARG A 319 22.74 1.58 3.48
CA ARG A 319 22.41 0.35 2.74
C ARG A 319 22.81 -0.91 3.49
N LEU A 320 23.92 -0.89 4.22
CA LEU A 320 24.33 -2.01 5.05
C LEU A 320 23.34 -2.23 6.21
N LEU A 321 22.80 -1.16 6.80
CA LEU A 321 21.68 -1.27 7.74
C LEU A 321 20.46 -1.94 7.10
N GLY A 322 20.10 -1.52 5.88
CA GLY A 322 19.03 -2.15 5.11
C GLY A 322 19.27 -3.64 4.86
N ALA A 323 20.50 -4.02 4.49
CA ALA A 323 20.91 -5.42 4.32
C ALA A 323 20.75 -6.20 5.62
N PHE A 324 21.21 -5.65 6.74
CA PHE A 324 21.09 -6.28 8.05
C PHE A 324 19.64 -6.51 8.44
N PHE A 325 18.76 -5.51 8.25
CA PHE A 325 17.34 -5.65 8.52
C PHE A 325 16.69 -6.70 7.60
N GLY A 326 16.97 -6.68 6.30
CA GLY A 326 16.45 -7.70 5.39
C GLY A 326 16.93 -9.13 5.72
N ILE A 327 18.19 -9.28 6.13
CA ILE A 327 18.71 -10.57 6.63
C ILE A 327 17.96 -11.02 7.88
N ALA A 328 17.80 -10.13 8.86
CA ALA A 328 17.03 -10.42 10.05
C ALA A 328 15.57 -10.80 9.72
N GLN A 329 14.95 -10.12 8.76
CA GLN A 329 13.58 -10.39 8.33
C GLN A 329 13.43 -11.80 7.74
N PHE A 330 14.26 -12.22 6.78
CA PHE A 330 14.14 -13.57 6.22
C PHE A 330 14.51 -14.66 7.25
N VAL A 331 15.40 -14.36 8.21
CA VAL A 331 15.70 -15.27 9.33
C VAL A 331 14.46 -15.46 10.18
N PHE A 332 13.78 -14.39 10.61
CA PHE A 332 12.55 -14.50 11.39
C PHE A 332 11.41 -15.16 10.59
N ALA A 333 11.32 -14.90 9.29
CA ALA A 333 10.37 -15.59 8.42
C ALA A 333 10.63 -17.10 8.41
N PHE A 334 11.87 -17.54 8.18
CA PHE A 334 12.24 -18.95 8.24
C PHE A 334 11.96 -19.57 9.61
N LEU A 335 12.31 -18.89 10.70
CA LEU A 335 12.07 -19.38 12.07
C LEU A 335 10.57 -19.52 12.35
N SER A 336 9.75 -18.58 11.89
CA SER A 336 8.28 -18.65 11.97
C SER A 336 7.74 -19.85 11.22
N LEU A 337 8.19 -20.06 9.98
CA LEU A 337 7.79 -21.22 9.18
C LEU A 337 8.27 -22.54 9.80
N ARG A 338 9.42 -22.58 10.46
CA ARG A 338 9.90 -23.77 11.18
C ARG A 338 9.05 -24.14 12.38
N LEU A 339 8.32 -23.20 12.99
CA LEU A 339 7.35 -23.47 14.06
C LEU A 339 6.03 -24.05 13.54
N LEU A 340 5.70 -23.83 12.27
CA LEU A 340 4.41 -24.19 11.68
C LEU A 340 4.50 -25.37 10.71
N LEU A 341 5.60 -25.49 9.98
CA LEU A 341 5.76 -26.38 8.84
C LEU A 341 6.96 -27.32 8.98
N PRO A 342 6.93 -28.47 8.27
CA PRO A 342 8.11 -29.33 8.14
C PRO A 342 9.30 -28.56 7.56
N ALA A 343 10.51 -28.98 7.91
CA ALA A 343 11.74 -28.26 7.54
C ALA A 343 11.88 -28.01 6.04
N ARG A 344 11.46 -28.97 5.19
CA ARG A 344 11.48 -28.81 3.73
C ARG A 344 10.59 -27.66 3.24
N ALA A 345 9.37 -27.56 3.75
CA ALA A 345 8.46 -26.47 3.38
C ALA A 345 8.95 -25.11 3.91
N ALA A 346 9.55 -25.08 5.11
CA ALA A 346 10.17 -23.87 5.64
C ALA A 346 11.38 -23.41 4.80
N LEU A 347 12.15 -24.34 4.23
CA LEU A 347 13.24 -24.00 3.30
C LEU A 347 12.73 -23.38 2.00
N VAL A 348 11.60 -23.86 1.46
CA VAL A 348 10.95 -23.22 0.31
C VAL A 348 10.52 -21.79 0.66
N GLY A 349 9.94 -21.59 1.84
CA GLY A 349 9.58 -20.24 2.29
C GLY A 349 10.78 -19.34 2.58
N LEU A 350 11.92 -19.89 3.05
CA LEU A 350 13.18 -19.15 3.14
C LEU A 350 13.66 -18.70 1.76
N LEU A 351 13.65 -19.60 0.78
CA LEU A 351 14.04 -19.29 -0.59
C LEU A 351 13.18 -18.14 -1.13
N LEU A 352 11.85 -18.24 -0.99
CA LEU A 352 10.92 -17.17 -1.37
C LEU A 352 11.23 -15.86 -0.64
N ALA A 353 11.47 -15.89 0.68
CA ALA A 353 11.77 -14.68 1.45
C ALA A 353 13.09 -14.03 1.01
N VAL A 354 14.13 -14.82 0.71
CA VAL A 354 15.45 -14.35 0.27
C VAL A 354 15.38 -13.79 -1.16
N SER A 355 14.53 -14.35 -2.01
CA SER A 355 14.47 -14.00 -3.43
C SER A 355 13.30 -13.09 -3.82
N LEU A 356 12.41 -12.73 -2.88
CA LEU A 356 11.24 -11.92 -3.18
C LEU A 356 11.69 -10.53 -3.67
N PRO A 357 11.27 -10.11 -4.88
CA PRO A 357 11.68 -8.84 -5.46
C PRO A 357 11.50 -7.63 -4.54
N MET A 358 10.30 -7.48 -3.96
CA MET A 358 10.00 -6.43 -2.99
C MET A 358 10.95 -6.41 -1.80
N HIS A 359 11.33 -7.57 -1.28
CA HIS A 359 12.25 -7.63 -0.15
C HIS A 359 13.65 -7.14 -0.54
N LEU A 360 14.12 -7.50 -1.74
CA LEU A 360 15.43 -7.11 -2.24
C LEU A 360 15.53 -5.60 -2.48
N TYR A 361 14.63 -5.00 -3.28
CA TYR A 361 14.78 -3.59 -3.62
C TYR A 361 14.48 -2.66 -2.44
N VAL A 362 13.48 -2.96 -1.60
CA VAL A 362 13.16 -2.13 -0.43
C VAL A 362 14.31 -2.12 0.57
N ALA A 363 15.00 -3.25 0.74
CA ALA A 363 16.16 -3.32 1.62
C ALA A 363 17.34 -2.47 1.13
N HIS A 364 17.40 -2.09 -0.15
CA HIS A 364 18.42 -1.15 -0.67
C HIS A 364 18.01 0.32 -0.54
N TYR A 365 16.73 0.60 -0.25
CA TYR A 365 16.22 1.96 -0.12
C TYR A 365 16.44 2.49 1.29
N VAL A 366 16.76 3.79 1.40
CA VAL A 366 16.83 4.48 2.69
C VAL A 366 15.40 4.82 3.10
N THR A 367 14.75 3.92 3.84
CA THR A 367 13.36 4.04 4.26
C THR A 367 13.10 3.25 5.55
N ASN A 368 12.08 3.65 6.31
CA ASN A 368 11.64 2.95 7.51
C ASN A 368 10.90 1.63 7.23
N GLU A 369 10.52 1.35 5.96
CA GLU A 369 9.77 0.13 5.60
C GLU A 369 10.47 -1.16 5.99
N ILE A 370 11.77 -1.30 5.71
CA ILE A 370 12.48 -2.56 5.92
C ILE A 370 12.62 -2.89 7.42
N LEU A 371 12.89 -1.88 8.26
CA LEU A 371 12.93 -2.06 9.70
C LEU A 371 11.54 -2.38 10.25
N ALA A 372 10.49 -1.69 9.77
CA ALA A 372 9.12 -1.96 10.18
C ALA A 372 8.71 -3.39 9.84
N ALA A 373 9.00 -3.86 8.62
CA ALA A 373 8.72 -5.21 8.17
C ALA A 373 9.50 -6.27 8.98
N THR A 374 10.76 -6.00 9.30
CA THR A 374 11.60 -6.85 10.15
C THR A 374 11.03 -7.00 11.54
N LEU A 375 10.67 -5.90 12.20
CA LEU A 375 10.12 -5.90 13.56
C LEU A 375 8.71 -6.50 13.61
N ALA A 376 7.90 -6.28 12.59
CA ALA A 376 6.61 -6.94 12.43
C ALA A 376 6.77 -8.47 12.29
N THR A 377 7.74 -8.91 11.48
CA THR A 377 8.05 -10.35 11.31
C THR A 377 8.60 -10.96 12.60
N MET A 378 9.42 -10.21 13.35
CA MET A 378 9.89 -10.61 14.67
C MET A 378 8.74 -10.73 15.68
N ALA A 379 7.80 -9.79 15.69
CA ALA A 379 6.61 -9.85 16.55
C ALA A 379 5.75 -11.07 16.22
N LEU A 380 5.55 -11.37 14.93
CA LEU A 380 4.85 -12.60 14.50
C LEU A 380 5.59 -13.86 14.96
N TYR A 381 6.91 -13.93 14.79
CA TYR A 381 7.73 -15.04 15.28
C TYR A 381 7.59 -15.24 16.80
N LEU A 382 7.71 -14.16 17.58
CA LEU A 382 7.59 -14.20 19.03
C LEU A 382 6.17 -14.60 19.49
N CYS A 383 5.14 -14.11 18.80
CA CYS A 383 3.76 -14.51 19.03
C CYS A 383 3.57 -16.01 18.78
N LEU A 384 4.01 -16.52 17.62
CA LEU A 384 3.95 -17.94 17.31
C LEU A 384 4.72 -18.80 18.32
N ARG A 385 5.90 -18.34 18.75
CA ARG A 385 6.70 -19.02 19.77
C ARG A 385 6.00 -19.05 21.13
N LEU A 386 5.32 -17.97 21.50
CA LEU A 386 4.51 -17.88 22.71
C LEU A 386 3.33 -18.85 22.65
N LEU A 387 2.58 -18.87 21.55
CA LEU A 387 1.44 -19.77 21.33
C LEU A 387 1.83 -21.25 21.32
N ARG A 388 3.08 -21.57 20.95
CA ARG A 388 3.64 -22.93 20.97
C ARG A 388 4.23 -23.34 22.33
N SER A 389 4.24 -22.44 23.32
CA SER A 389 4.91 -22.68 24.60
C SER A 389 3.95 -23.33 25.60
N ASP A 390 4.27 -24.54 26.08
CA ASP A 390 3.45 -25.24 27.09
C ASP A 390 3.31 -24.45 28.40
N LYS A 391 4.35 -23.67 28.74
CA LYS A 391 4.38 -22.80 29.92
C LYS A 391 4.78 -21.40 29.48
N PRO A 392 3.81 -20.53 29.12
CA PRO A 392 4.13 -19.18 28.67
C PRO A 392 4.66 -18.34 29.84
N SER A 393 5.84 -17.77 29.65
CA SER A 393 6.56 -16.96 30.64
C SER A 393 6.29 -15.46 30.44
N ALA A 394 6.32 -14.67 31.52
CA ALA A 394 6.15 -13.22 31.46
C ALA A 394 7.18 -12.54 30.52
N SER A 395 8.40 -13.08 30.44
CA SER A 395 9.44 -12.58 29.53
C SER A 395 9.03 -12.67 28.06
N GLN A 396 8.32 -13.73 27.64
CA GLN A 396 7.85 -13.85 26.26
C GLN A 396 6.84 -12.74 25.90
N PHE A 397 5.94 -12.38 26.82
CA PHE A 397 5.01 -11.27 26.65
C PHE A 397 5.75 -9.93 26.59
N ALA A 398 6.77 -9.73 27.43
CA ALA A 398 7.59 -8.52 27.42
C ALA A 398 8.35 -8.36 26.09
N TRP A 399 9.00 -9.40 25.59
CA TRP A 399 9.70 -9.36 24.29
C TRP A 399 8.75 -9.12 23.12
N LEU A 400 7.56 -9.72 23.16
CA LEU A 400 6.52 -9.47 22.15
C LEU A 400 6.01 -8.02 22.21
N GLY A 401 5.75 -7.50 23.41
CA GLY A 401 5.39 -6.08 23.61
C GLY A 401 6.47 -5.12 23.11
N LEU A 402 7.75 -5.44 23.37
CA LEU A 402 8.89 -4.68 22.87
C LEU A 402 8.94 -4.70 21.33
N ALA A 403 8.76 -5.87 20.71
CA ALA A 403 8.78 -6.01 19.26
C ALA A 403 7.67 -5.19 18.59
N ILE A 404 6.44 -5.26 19.12
CA ILE A 404 5.29 -4.51 18.59
C ILE A 404 5.49 -3.01 18.83
N GLY A 405 5.92 -2.62 20.04
CA GLY A 405 6.23 -1.23 20.35
C GLY A 405 7.32 -0.66 19.44
N ALA A 406 8.39 -1.41 19.19
CA ALA A 406 9.45 -1.01 18.27
C ALA A 406 8.95 -0.91 16.81
N ALA A 407 8.10 -1.84 16.37
CA ALA A 407 7.48 -1.79 15.04
C ALA A 407 6.61 -0.52 14.90
N MET A 408 5.79 -0.22 15.91
CA MET A 408 5.01 1.02 15.97
C MET A 408 5.89 2.27 16.06
N LEU A 409 7.02 2.23 16.78
CA LEU A 409 7.96 3.34 16.83
C LEU A 409 8.80 3.48 15.54
N THR A 410 8.68 2.53 14.61
CA THR A 410 9.26 2.62 13.26
C THR A 410 8.25 3.10 12.22
N LYS A 411 7.02 2.58 12.28
CA LYS A 411 5.93 2.95 11.38
C LYS A 411 4.58 2.77 12.05
N ALA A 412 3.70 3.77 11.92
CA ALA A 412 2.39 3.78 12.58
C ALA A 412 1.51 2.57 12.23
N THR A 413 1.65 2.03 11.02
CA THR A 413 0.91 0.84 10.57
C THR A 413 1.23 -0.42 11.39
N GLY A 414 2.30 -0.42 12.19
CA GLY A 414 2.59 -1.48 13.16
C GLY A 414 1.46 -1.70 14.18
N ILE A 415 0.60 -0.69 14.40
CA ILE A 415 -0.57 -0.80 15.29
C ILE A 415 -1.52 -1.92 14.87
N LEU A 416 -1.56 -2.28 13.58
CA LEU A 416 -2.41 -3.35 13.05
C LEU A 416 -2.05 -4.73 13.61
N LEU A 417 -0.84 -4.90 14.16
CA LEU A 417 -0.42 -6.14 14.81
C LEU A 417 -1.11 -6.36 16.16
N LEU A 418 -1.42 -5.29 16.90
CA LEU A 418 -2.02 -5.38 18.23
C LEU A 418 -3.33 -6.18 18.26
N PRO A 419 -4.38 -5.83 17.49
CA PRO A 419 -5.63 -6.58 17.55
C PRO A 419 -5.46 -8.05 17.16
N ILE A 420 -4.58 -8.34 16.19
CA ILE A 420 -4.30 -9.71 15.74
C ILE A 420 -3.61 -10.52 16.85
N VAL A 421 -2.55 -9.97 17.45
CA VAL A 421 -1.78 -10.63 18.51
C VAL A 421 -2.62 -10.80 19.77
N ILE A 422 -3.36 -9.77 20.18
CA ILE A 422 -4.26 -9.81 21.34
C ILE A 422 -5.32 -10.88 21.13
N ALA A 423 -5.98 -10.93 19.96
CA ALA A 423 -6.99 -11.94 19.66
C ALA A 423 -6.40 -13.36 19.67
N ALA A 424 -5.22 -13.56 19.08
CA ALA A 424 -4.56 -14.86 19.06
C ALA A 424 -4.19 -15.34 20.47
N ILE A 425 -3.61 -14.47 21.29
CA ILE A 425 -3.23 -14.77 22.68
C ILE A 425 -4.47 -14.99 23.55
N ALA A 426 -5.49 -14.14 23.43
CA ALA A 426 -6.72 -14.27 24.20
C ALA A 426 -7.45 -15.58 23.85
N GLY A 427 -7.47 -15.95 22.57
CA GLY A 427 -8.01 -17.23 22.10
C GLY A 427 -7.29 -18.43 22.71
N GLU A 428 -5.94 -18.41 22.72
CA GLU A 428 -5.13 -19.48 23.32
C GLU A 428 -5.32 -19.56 24.84
N LEU A 429 -5.33 -18.43 25.54
CA LEU A 429 -5.54 -18.40 26.99
C LEU A 429 -6.95 -18.87 27.39
N ALA A 430 -7.97 -18.54 26.59
CA ALA A 430 -9.32 -19.04 26.76
C ALA A 430 -9.40 -20.56 26.52
N TYR A 431 -8.70 -21.06 25.49
CA TYR A 431 -8.61 -22.49 25.20
C TYR A 431 -7.91 -23.27 26.33
N ALA A 432 -6.79 -22.76 26.82
CA ALA A 432 -6.04 -23.33 27.93
C ALA A 432 -6.74 -23.18 29.30
N ARG A 433 -7.89 -22.48 29.35
CA ARG A 433 -8.61 -22.13 30.59
C ARG A 433 -7.69 -21.50 31.63
N ALA A 434 -6.79 -20.62 31.17
CA ALA A 434 -5.82 -19.97 32.03
C ALA A 434 -6.52 -19.07 33.06
N PRO A 435 -6.03 -19.01 34.32
CA PRO A 435 -6.60 -18.12 35.33
C PRO A 435 -6.64 -16.68 34.85
N ILE A 436 -7.79 -16.01 34.99
CA ILE A 436 -8.01 -14.66 34.45
C ILE A 436 -6.99 -13.65 34.95
N ALA A 437 -6.55 -13.77 36.20
CA ALA A 437 -5.51 -12.92 36.80
C ALA A 437 -4.16 -13.06 36.07
N ILE A 438 -3.77 -14.27 35.67
CA ILE A 438 -2.53 -14.52 34.93
C ILE A 438 -2.65 -13.97 33.51
N SER A 439 -3.81 -14.18 32.88
CA SER A 439 -4.11 -13.64 31.54
C SER A 439 -4.04 -12.12 31.51
N LEU A 440 -4.69 -11.45 32.48
CA LEU A 440 -4.67 -10.00 32.62
C LEU A 440 -3.26 -9.48 32.93
N ARG A 441 -2.50 -10.13 33.82
CA ARG A 441 -1.12 -9.75 34.13
C ARG A 441 -0.23 -9.82 32.90
N ASN A 442 -0.27 -10.94 32.17
CA ASN A 442 0.62 -11.18 31.04
C ASN A 442 0.26 -10.29 29.83
N LEU A 443 -1.03 -10.14 29.53
CA LEU A 443 -1.50 -9.24 28.49
C LEU A 443 -1.23 -7.78 28.87
N GLY A 444 -1.45 -7.42 30.13
CA GLY A 444 -1.11 -6.12 30.70
C GLY A 444 0.38 -5.82 30.57
N LEU A 445 1.27 -6.79 30.83
CA LEU A 445 2.71 -6.63 30.66
C LEU A 445 3.09 -6.37 29.18
N LEU A 446 2.51 -7.12 28.23
CA LEU A 446 2.72 -6.89 26.81
C LEU A 446 2.33 -5.45 26.41
N LEU A 447 1.13 -5.03 26.81
CA LEU A 447 0.60 -3.70 26.49
C LEU A 447 1.41 -2.59 27.18
N ALA A 448 1.81 -2.80 28.43
CA ALA A 448 2.62 -1.85 29.19
C ALA A 448 4.00 -1.66 28.55
N ILE A 449 4.68 -2.74 28.13
CA ILE A 449 5.97 -2.63 27.44
C ILE A 449 5.80 -1.99 26.06
N CYS A 450 4.77 -2.39 25.29
CA CYS A 450 4.47 -1.75 24.01
C CYS A 450 4.27 -0.23 24.17
N PHE A 451 3.46 0.17 25.15
CA PHE A 451 3.21 1.57 25.47
C PHE A 451 4.45 2.29 25.99
N ALA A 452 5.28 1.67 26.81
CA ALA A 452 6.53 2.27 27.28
C ALA A 452 7.49 2.56 26.11
N VAL A 453 7.53 1.68 25.10
CA VAL A 453 8.42 1.82 23.94
C VAL A 453 7.93 2.90 22.98
N CYS A 454 6.65 2.90 22.61
CA CYS A 454 6.15 3.81 21.56
C CYS A 454 5.19 4.90 22.04
N GLY A 455 4.55 4.72 23.20
CA GLY A 455 3.49 5.59 23.71
C GLY A 455 3.95 7.03 23.90
N TRP A 456 5.19 7.26 24.35
CA TRP A 456 5.74 8.62 24.50
C TRP A 456 5.69 9.43 23.20
N HIS A 457 5.94 8.81 22.04
CA HIS A 457 5.93 9.49 20.74
C HIS A 457 4.51 9.86 20.34
N TYR A 458 3.58 8.89 20.40
CA TYR A 458 2.18 9.11 20.06
C TYR A 458 1.49 10.08 21.02
N THR A 459 1.82 10.04 22.32
CA THR A 459 1.36 11.02 23.30
C THR A 459 1.93 12.40 23.00
N ARG A 460 3.21 12.53 22.62
CA ARG A 460 3.80 13.82 22.20
C ARG A 460 3.06 14.43 21.01
N ILE A 461 2.72 13.63 20.00
CA ILE A 461 1.94 14.11 18.84
C ILE A 461 0.52 14.48 19.27
N TRP A 462 -0.14 13.63 20.07
CA TRP A 462 -1.49 13.88 20.54
C TRP A 462 -1.60 15.19 21.33
N LEU A 463 -0.69 15.43 22.29
CA LEU A 463 -0.69 16.66 23.09
C LEU A 463 -0.51 17.94 22.25
N ARG A 464 0.10 17.86 21.06
CA ARG A 464 0.33 19.01 20.18
C ARG A 464 -0.75 19.21 19.13
N PHE A 465 -1.31 18.13 18.59
CA PHE A 465 -2.18 18.18 17.40
C PHE A 465 -3.60 17.67 17.65
N GLY A 466 -3.91 17.16 18.85
CA GLY A 466 -5.23 16.63 19.18
C GLY A 466 -5.51 15.22 18.62
N THR A 467 -4.59 14.64 17.86
CA THR A 467 -4.64 13.25 17.35
C THR A 467 -3.31 12.54 17.58
N PRO A 468 -3.29 11.25 17.98
CA PRO A 468 -2.05 10.50 18.13
C PRO A 468 -1.42 10.11 16.79
N LEU A 469 -2.24 10.00 15.73
CA LEU A 469 -1.78 9.66 14.38
C LEU A 469 -1.99 10.88 13.49
N LEU A 470 -0.89 11.44 12.99
CA LEU A 470 -0.89 12.51 12.00
C LEU A 470 -0.06 12.05 10.81
N GLY A 471 -0.52 12.33 9.59
CA GLY A 471 0.26 12.08 8.39
C GLY A 471 -0.02 13.11 7.30
N ASN A 472 0.57 12.90 6.12
CA ASN A 472 0.40 13.79 4.96
C ASN A 472 -1.00 13.72 4.33
N TRP A 473 -1.98 13.08 4.96
CA TRP A 473 -3.40 13.17 4.63
C TRP A 473 -4.13 14.22 5.49
N ASP A 474 -3.52 14.70 6.58
CA ASP A 474 -4.06 15.71 7.48
C ASP A 474 -3.58 17.10 7.09
N VAL A 475 -4.50 18.05 6.89
CA VAL A 475 -4.20 19.44 6.48
C VAL A 475 -3.22 20.12 7.44
N ILE A 476 -3.29 19.79 8.73
CA ILE A 476 -2.43 20.34 9.79
C ILE A 476 -0.94 20.03 9.54
N SER A 477 -0.60 18.95 8.82
CA SER A 477 0.78 18.64 8.46
C SER A 477 1.44 19.69 7.56
N GLY A 478 0.64 20.43 6.77
CA GLY A 478 1.16 21.33 5.74
C GLY A 478 1.70 20.63 4.47
N PHE A 479 1.70 19.30 4.45
CA PHE A 479 2.24 18.48 3.35
C PHE A 479 1.16 17.65 2.64
N THR A 480 -0.10 18.10 2.67
CA THR A 480 -1.20 17.32 2.09
C THR A 480 -1.12 17.15 0.59
N TRP A 481 -1.34 15.90 0.15
CA TRP A 481 -1.26 15.53 -1.25
C TRP A 481 -2.21 14.40 -1.63
N TRP A 482 -2.46 14.28 -2.92
CA TRP A 482 -3.14 13.17 -3.57
C TRP A 482 -2.40 12.82 -4.86
N GLN A 483 -2.60 11.61 -5.40
CA GLN A 483 -2.01 11.18 -6.67
C GLN A 483 -3.09 10.56 -7.53
N ASP A 484 -2.90 10.58 -8.85
CA ASP A 484 -3.82 9.95 -9.77
C ASP A 484 -4.05 8.45 -9.44
N PRO A 485 -5.27 7.92 -9.65
CA PRO A 485 -6.46 8.60 -10.20
C PRO A 485 -7.13 9.59 -9.24
N GLY A 486 -6.74 9.65 -7.96
CA GLY A 486 -7.31 10.56 -6.95
C GLY A 486 -8.66 10.12 -6.37
N TYR A 487 -9.17 8.98 -6.82
CA TYR A 487 -10.40 8.35 -6.32
C TYR A 487 -10.40 6.85 -6.65
N HIS A 488 -11.25 6.09 -5.96
CA HIS A 488 -11.48 4.67 -6.25
C HIS A 488 -12.94 4.40 -6.62
N THR A 489 -13.15 3.32 -7.38
CA THR A 489 -14.48 2.76 -7.69
C THR A 489 -14.49 1.29 -7.29
N ALA A 490 -15.65 0.64 -7.22
CA ALA A 490 -15.70 -0.80 -6.98
C ALA A 490 -14.95 -1.60 -8.07
N VAL A 491 -14.99 -1.13 -9.32
CA VAL A 491 -14.30 -1.77 -10.46
C VAL A 491 -12.79 -1.69 -10.32
N ASP A 492 -12.27 -0.59 -9.76
CA ASP A 492 -10.84 -0.40 -9.54
C ASP A 492 -10.22 -1.48 -8.63
N TYR A 493 -10.97 -1.96 -7.63
CA TYR A 493 -10.53 -3.02 -6.71
C TYR A 493 -10.55 -4.43 -7.32
N ILE A 494 -11.39 -4.68 -8.33
CA ILE A 494 -11.55 -6.01 -8.94
C ILE A 494 -10.84 -6.14 -10.29
N ARG A 495 -10.49 -5.02 -10.94
CA ARG A 495 -9.77 -5.04 -12.21
C ARG A 495 -8.35 -5.56 -12.00
N PHE A 496 -7.96 -6.51 -12.84
CA PHE A 496 -6.64 -7.11 -12.84
C PHE A 496 -6.26 -7.58 -14.25
N GLY A 497 -4.95 -7.63 -14.51
CA GLY A 497 -4.38 -8.25 -15.72
C GLY A 497 -3.47 -7.31 -16.50
N ARG A 498 -3.55 -6.00 -16.25
CA ARG A 498 -2.64 -5.05 -16.90
C ARG A 498 -1.21 -5.27 -16.45
N SER A 499 -1.01 -5.59 -15.17
CA SER A 499 0.30 -5.87 -14.59
C SER A 499 1.02 -7.06 -15.23
N LEU A 500 0.27 -8.00 -15.83
CA LEU A 500 0.84 -9.13 -16.56
C LEU A 500 1.47 -8.70 -17.89
N VAL A 501 0.97 -7.64 -18.54
CA VAL A 501 1.45 -7.19 -19.86
C VAL A 501 2.35 -5.95 -19.74
N HIS A 502 1.95 -5.01 -18.90
CA HIS A 502 2.59 -3.71 -18.64
C HIS A 502 2.74 -3.52 -17.13
N PRO A 503 3.72 -4.15 -16.47
CA PRO A 503 3.85 -4.16 -15.02
C PRO A 503 4.18 -2.79 -14.42
N LEU A 504 4.92 -1.95 -15.14
CA LEU A 504 5.28 -0.63 -14.66
C LEU A 504 4.07 0.31 -14.72
N PHE A 505 3.81 0.99 -13.61
CA PHE A 505 2.70 1.93 -13.43
C PHE A 505 1.31 1.32 -13.69
N SER A 506 1.16 0.00 -13.61
CA SER A 506 -0.12 -0.69 -13.78
C SER A 506 -1.13 -0.34 -12.68
N GLY A 507 -0.65 0.17 -11.53
CA GLY A 507 -1.49 0.64 -10.42
C GLY A 507 -2.46 1.77 -10.80
N PHE A 508 -2.17 2.57 -11.83
CA PHE A 508 -3.12 3.59 -12.31
C PHE A 508 -4.33 2.99 -13.03
N ALA A 509 -4.22 1.75 -13.50
CA ALA A 509 -5.33 1.07 -14.15
C ALA A 509 -6.23 0.32 -13.16
N GLY A 510 -5.68 -0.15 -12.04
CA GLY A 510 -6.39 -0.91 -11.02
C GLY A 510 -5.56 -1.15 -9.76
N PHE A 511 -6.23 -1.20 -8.61
CA PHE A 511 -5.59 -1.43 -7.31
C PHE A 511 -4.84 -2.78 -7.25
N ALA A 512 -5.49 -3.86 -7.71
CA ALA A 512 -4.89 -5.21 -7.68
C ALA A 512 -3.65 -5.31 -8.59
N ASP A 513 -3.66 -4.63 -9.74
CA ASP A 513 -2.50 -4.53 -10.62
C ASP A 513 -1.34 -3.78 -9.96
N GLY A 514 -1.61 -2.75 -9.13
CA GLY A 514 -0.60 -2.03 -8.36
C GLY A 514 0.05 -2.90 -7.28
N ILE A 515 -0.75 -3.67 -6.52
CA ILE A 515 -0.24 -4.59 -5.51
C ILE A 515 0.62 -5.68 -6.14
N TYR A 516 0.15 -6.29 -7.23
CA TYR A 516 0.89 -7.35 -7.92
C TYR A 516 2.21 -6.83 -8.50
N SER A 517 2.16 -5.68 -9.20
CA SER A 517 3.36 -5.09 -9.80
C SER A 517 4.42 -4.70 -8.76
N THR A 518 4.00 -4.21 -7.61
CA THR A 518 4.93 -3.78 -6.53
C THR A 518 5.48 -4.96 -5.72
N LEU A 519 4.75 -6.07 -5.65
CA LEU A 519 5.21 -7.29 -4.98
C LEU A 519 6.33 -7.98 -5.78
N TRP A 520 6.17 -8.05 -7.11
CA TRP A 520 7.08 -8.77 -8.01
C TRP A 520 8.13 -7.88 -8.68
N GLY A 521 8.07 -6.57 -8.46
CA GLY A 521 9.12 -5.65 -8.85
C GLY A 521 8.87 -4.24 -8.32
N ASP A 522 9.66 -3.27 -8.76
CA ASP A 522 9.40 -1.88 -8.42
C ASP A 522 8.39 -1.28 -9.40
N GLY A 523 7.12 -1.65 -9.24
CA GLY A 523 6.02 -1.27 -10.13
C GLY A 523 5.81 0.24 -10.26
N LEU A 524 6.30 1.04 -9.32
CA LEU A 524 6.21 2.51 -9.32
C LEU A 524 7.58 3.20 -9.47
N CYS A 525 8.61 2.46 -9.87
CA CYS A 525 9.97 2.97 -10.09
C CYS A 525 10.51 3.82 -8.93
N GLY A 526 10.30 3.38 -7.68
CA GLY A 526 10.78 4.05 -6.47
C GLY A 526 9.99 5.30 -6.13
N GLY A 527 8.76 5.42 -6.62
CA GLY A 527 7.93 6.62 -6.50
C GLY A 527 8.29 7.72 -7.50
N ALA A 528 9.14 7.42 -8.49
CA ALA A 528 9.48 8.35 -9.55
C ALA A 528 8.31 8.56 -10.52
N SER A 529 8.24 9.75 -11.12
CA SER A 529 7.26 10.10 -12.15
C SER A 529 7.79 9.88 -13.58
N SER A 530 8.72 8.95 -13.73
CA SER A 530 9.42 8.60 -14.97
C SER A 530 9.88 7.14 -14.95
N LEU A 531 10.18 6.59 -16.12
CA LEU A 531 10.73 5.22 -16.29
C LEU A 531 12.23 5.10 -15.90
N THR A 532 12.73 5.94 -15.01
CA THR A 532 14.09 5.87 -14.50
C THR A 532 14.18 4.76 -13.45
N LEU A 533 14.53 3.56 -13.90
CA LEU A 533 14.75 2.41 -13.05
C LEU A 533 16.22 2.31 -12.66
N ALA A 534 16.49 2.16 -11.36
CA ALA A 534 17.84 1.90 -10.85
C ALA A 534 18.28 0.44 -11.02
N TRP A 535 17.42 -0.40 -11.60
CA TRP A 535 17.55 -1.84 -11.68
C TRP A 535 17.44 -2.31 -13.13
N ASN A 536 18.03 -3.48 -13.45
CA ASN A 536 17.91 -4.03 -14.79
C ASN A 536 16.45 -4.38 -15.14
N GLN A 537 15.89 -3.64 -16.12
CA GLN A 537 14.47 -3.71 -16.47
C GLN A 537 14.06 -5.05 -17.09
N GLN A 538 14.90 -5.63 -17.95
CA GLN A 538 14.53 -6.80 -18.76
C GLN A 538 14.21 -8.04 -17.90
N PRO A 539 15.10 -8.51 -17.00
CA PRO A 539 14.79 -9.67 -16.16
C PRO A 539 13.68 -9.36 -15.15
N MET A 540 13.60 -8.14 -14.60
CA MET A 540 12.54 -7.76 -13.67
C MET A 540 11.16 -7.78 -14.34
N VAL A 541 11.05 -7.18 -15.52
CA VAL A 541 9.79 -7.12 -16.29
C VAL A 541 9.38 -8.51 -16.78
N ALA A 542 10.33 -9.37 -17.17
CA ALA A 542 10.04 -10.74 -17.62
C ALA A 542 9.45 -11.65 -16.52
N VAL A 543 9.72 -11.37 -15.25
CA VAL A 543 9.28 -12.17 -14.09
C VAL A 543 7.80 -11.99 -13.77
N PHE A 544 7.17 -10.91 -14.22
CA PHE A 544 5.76 -10.61 -13.92
C PHE A 544 4.74 -11.59 -14.52
N GLU A 545 5.09 -12.35 -15.57
CA GLU A 545 4.20 -13.40 -16.11
C GLU A 545 4.47 -14.79 -15.50
N ASN A 546 5.64 -15.00 -14.89
CA ASN A 546 6.14 -16.34 -14.65
C ASN A 546 5.96 -16.79 -13.19
N LEU A 547 4.74 -17.22 -12.84
CA LEU A 547 4.39 -17.76 -11.51
C LEU A 547 5.23 -18.98 -11.05
N ARG A 548 6.03 -19.59 -11.94
CA ARG A 548 6.77 -20.84 -11.68
C ARG A 548 8.30 -20.71 -11.55
N ALA A 549 8.91 -19.55 -11.80
CA ALA A 549 10.38 -19.46 -11.96
C ALA A 549 11.05 -18.34 -11.13
N ASN A 550 10.48 -17.95 -10.00
CA ASN A 550 10.92 -16.73 -9.28
C ASN A 550 11.97 -17.05 -8.20
N CYS A 551 13.24 -17.13 -8.60
CA CYS A 551 14.38 -17.23 -7.68
C CYS A 551 15.59 -16.44 -8.21
N PHE A 552 16.05 -15.48 -7.40
CA PHE A 552 17.06 -14.44 -7.67
C PHE A 552 16.55 -13.48 -8.78
N PHE A 553 16.69 -12.16 -8.72
CA PHE A 553 17.73 -11.35 -9.37
C PHE A 553 17.40 -9.86 -9.19
N TYR A 554 18.38 -9.09 -8.73
CA TYR A 554 18.41 -7.62 -8.79
C TYR A 554 19.88 -7.21 -8.97
N SER A 555 20.37 -7.16 -10.22
CA SER A 555 21.66 -6.54 -10.54
C SER A 555 21.42 -5.23 -11.28
N VAL A 556 22.24 -4.23 -10.97
CA VAL A 556 22.16 -2.90 -11.60
C VAL A 556 22.82 -2.96 -12.99
N SER A 557 22.22 -2.32 -14.00
CA SER A 557 22.88 -2.14 -15.29
C SER A 557 23.87 -0.98 -15.21
N ALA A 558 25.13 -1.20 -15.59
CA ALA A 558 26.01 -0.10 -15.95
C ALA A 558 25.47 0.53 -17.24
N GLN A 559 24.94 1.76 -17.16
CA GLN A 559 24.77 2.58 -18.35
C GLN A 559 26.13 3.23 -18.64
N SER A 560 26.72 2.86 -19.78
CA SER A 560 27.81 3.59 -20.42
C SER A 560 27.27 4.81 -21.14
#